data_AF-A0A259PHL5-F1
#
_entry.id   AF-A0A259PHL5-F1
#
_cell.length_a   1.000
_cell.length_b   1.000
_cell.length_c   1.000
_cell.angle_alpha   90.00
_cell.angle_beta   90.00
_cell.angle_gamma   90.00
#
_symmetry.space_group_name_H-M   'P 1'
#
loop_
_entity.id
_entity.type
_entity.pdbx_description
1 polymer ?
#
loop_
_entity_poly.entity_id
_entity_poly.type
_entity_poly.pdbx_seq_one_letter_code
_entity_poly.pdbx_strand_id
1 'polypeptide(L)' 'CEQLGEHVLAMTIVEGRYHQVKRMMAAVGNHVAKLHRTKIGQYAMPESLKEGEWCWLYPQDLQLLSKSVDAPLV' A
#
# COMPACT_ATOMS: atom_id res chain seq x y z
N CYS A 1 -7.97 8.12 -0.74
CA CYS A 1 -7.20 8.25 0.52
C CYS A 1 -8.22 8.21 1.64
N GLU A 2 -7.97 7.44 2.69
CA GLU A 2 -8.91 7.23 3.80
C GLU A 2 -8.18 7.42 5.13
N GLN A 3 -8.80 8.11 6.08
CA GLN A 3 -8.27 8.27 7.42
C GLN A 3 -8.69 7.06 8.29
N LEU A 4 -7.70 6.36 8.85
CA LEU A 4 -7.93 5.16 9.69
C LEU A 4 -7.77 5.46 11.19
N GLY A 5 -7.26 6.64 11.54
CA GLY A 5 -7.09 7.12 12.90
C GLY A 5 -6.52 8.54 12.92
N GLU A 6 -6.25 9.05 14.12
CA GLU A 6 -5.75 10.42 14.30
C GLU A 6 -4.47 10.70 13.50
N HIS A 7 -3.54 9.74 13.46
CA HIS A 7 -2.24 9.84 12.79
C HIS A 7 -2.00 8.71 11.78
N VAL A 8 -3.07 8.09 11.27
CA VAL A 8 -3.00 6.93 10.38
C VAL A 8 -3.91 7.15 9.18
N LEU A 9 -3.36 7.01 7.98
CA LEU A 9 -4.10 7.06 6.72
C LEU A 9 -3.75 5.88 5.83
N ALA A 10 -4.70 5.47 5.00
CA ALA A 10 -4.52 4.56 3.88
C ALA A 10 -4.58 5.34 2.57
N MET A 11 -3.62 5.07 1.68
CA MET A 11 -3.60 5.66 0.35
C MET A 11 -3.14 4.65 -0.70
N THR A 12 -3.67 4.83 -1.91
CA THR A 12 -3.29 4.08 -3.10
C THR A 12 -2.52 5.01 -4.03
N ILE A 13 -1.39 4.55 -4.55
CA ILE A 13 -0.65 5.21 -5.62
C ILE A 13 -0.50 4.23 -6.79
N VAL A 14 -0.45 4.75 -8.02
CA VAL A 14 -0.35 3.92 -9.24
C VAL A 14 1.08 3.92 -9.80
N GLU A 15 1.87 4.94 -9.49
CA GLU A 15 3.28 5.02 -9.86
C GLU A 15 4.19 4.67 -8.66
N GLY A 16 5.44 4.29 -8.94
CA GLY A 16 6.41 3.85 -7.94
C GLY A 16 7.63 4.76 -7.87
N ARG A 17 7.45 6.09 -7.82
CA ARG A 17 8.61 7.01 -7.80
C ARG A 17 9.37 6.93 -6.48
N TYR A 18 10.67 7.22 -6.54
CA TYR A 18 11.53 7.23 -5.35
C TYR A 18 10.97 8.13 -4.25
N HIS A 19 10.78 7.54 -3.06
CA HIS A 19 10.22 8.18 -1.86
C HIS A 19 8.89 8.93 -2.06
N GLN A 20 8.09 8.55 -3.06
CA GLN A 20 6.90 9.30 -3.44
C GLN A 20 5.95 9.59 -2.29
N VAL A 21 5.51 8.58 -1.55
CA VAL A 21 4.59 8.76 -0.41
C VAL A 21 5.17 9.71 0.62
N LYS A 22 6.44 9.53 1.00
CA LYS A 22 7.12 10.41 1.96
C LYS A 22 7.19 11.86 1.45
N ARG A 23 7.44 12.06 0.15
CA ARG A 23 7.49 13.38 -0.48
C ARG A 23 6.10 14.03 -0.57
N MET A 24 5.05 13.25 -0.88
CA MET A 24 3.67 13.73 -0.89
C MET A 24 3.25 14.23 0.49
N MET A 25 3.54 13.46 1.55
CA MET A 25 3.21 13.86 2.92
C MET A 25 4.02 15.08 3.38
N ALA A 26 5.32 15.13 3.06
CA ALA A 26 6.16 16.28 3.38
C ALA A 26 5.68 17.57 2.70
N ALA A 27 5.17 17.48 1.46
CA ALA A 27 4.62 18.62 0.74
C ALA A 27 3.38 19.23 1.42
N VAL A 28 2.66 18.45 2.23
CA VAL A 28 1.53 18.91 3.06
C VAL A 28 1.91 19.07 4.54
N GLY A 29 3.20 19.22 4.85
CA GLY A 29 3.69 19.52 6.20
C GLY A 29 3.70 18.34 7.17
N ASN A 30 3.57 17.10 6.68
CA ASN A 30 3.49 15.90 7.52
C ASN A 30 4.75 15.04 7.42
N HIS A 31 5.23 14.55 8.57
CA HIS A 31 6.31 13.57 8.64
C HIS A 31 5.77 12.13 8.66
N VAL A 32 6.40 11.23 7.90
CA VAL A 32 6.01 9.81 7.86
C VAL A 32 6.88 9.00 8.82
N ALA A 33 6.36 8.74 10.02
CA ALA A 33 7.03 7.94 11.04
C ALA A 33 7.11 6.45 10.68
N LYS A 34 6.05 5.90 10.06
CA LYS A 34 5.99 4.52 9.58
C LYS A 34 5.34 4.47 8.21
N LEU A 35 5.92 3.70 7.29
CA LEU A 35 5.36 3.45 5.97
C LEU A 35 5.32 1.94 5.76
N HIS A 36 4.12 1.41 5.55
CA HIS A 36 3.91 0.00 5.33
C HIS A 36 3.00 -0.19 4.10
N ARG A 37 3.41 -1.10 3.20
CA ARG A 37 2.63 -1.44 2.02
C ARG A 37 1.88 -2.74 2.30
N THR A 38 0.56 -2.62 2.48
CA THR A 38 -0.33 -3.76 2.80
C THR A 38 -0.88 -4.47 1.57
N LYS A 39 -0.87 -3.83 0.39
CA LYS A 39 -1.53 -4.32 -0.82
C LYS A 39 -0.75 -3.96 -2.09
N ILE A 40 -0.80 -4.83 -3.10
CA ILE A 40 -0.34 -4.57 -4.47
C ILE A 40 -1.42 -5.04 -5.44
N GLY A 41 -1.93 -4.15 -6.29
CA GLY A 41 -3.08 -4.47 -7.13
C GLY A 41 -4.27 -4.89 -6.26
N GLN A 42 -4.92 -6.01 -6.59
CA GLN A 42 -5.96 -6.62 -5.76
C GLN A 42 -5.43 -7.57 -4.69
N TYR A 43 -4.13 -7.88 -4.68
CA TYR A 43 -3.51 -8.79 -3.71
C TYR A 43 -3.18 -8.08 -2.39
N ALA A 44 -3.87 -8.48 -1.31
CA ALA A 44 -3.56 -8.06 0.06
C ALA A 44 -2.53 -9.01 0.69
N MET A 45 -1.55 -8.45 1.39
CA MET A 45 -0.54 -9.24 2.07
C MET A 45 -1.19 -10.03 3.22
N PRO A 46 -0.90 -11.33 3.38
CA PRO A 46 -1.46 -12.14 4.46
C PRO A 46 -1.07 -11.60 5.84
N GLU A 47 -2.01 -11.51 6.77
CA GLU A 47 -1.74 -11.08 8.16
C GLU A 47 -0.84 -12.05 8.92
N SER A 48 -0.77 -13.31 8.48
CA SER A 48 0.10 -14.34 9.06
C SER A 48 1.57 -14.20 8.67
N LEU A 49 1.89 -13.39 7.65
CA LEU A 49 3.26 -13.20 7.17
C LEU A 49 4.00 -12.17 8.04
N LYS A 50 5.02 -12.60 8.78
CA LYS A 50 5.74 -11.70 9.70
C LYS A 50 6.78 -10.85 8.97
N GLU A 51 7.21 -9.79 9.65
CA GLU A 51 8.27 -8.93 9.12
C GLU A 51 9.57 -9.71 8.89
N GLY A 52 10.14 -9.58 7.70
CA GLY A 52 11.34 -10.32 7.26
C GLY A 52 11.07 -11.71 6.69
N GLU A 53 9.83 -12.22 6.79
CA GLU A 53 9.45 -13.51 6.20
C GLU A 53 9.00 -13.38 4.74
N TRP A 54 8.89 -14.52 4.07
CA TRP A 54 8.38 -14.65 2.71
C TRP A 54 7.43 -15.86 2.62
N CYS A 55 6.53 -15.84 1.64
CA CYS A 55 5.66 -16.96 1.32
C CYS A 55 5.63 -17.23 -0.19
N TRP A 56 5.25 -18.45 -0.57
CA TRP A 56 4.98 -18.78 -1.97
C TRP A 56 3.69 -18.12 -2.44
N LEU A 57 3.66 -17.75 -3.72
CA LEU A 57 2.46 -17.32 -4.41
C LEU A 57 1.89 -18.47 -5.24
N TYR A 58 0.56 -18.59 -5.23
CA TYR A 58 -0.19 -19.54 -6.03
C TYR A 58 -0.83 -18.84 -7.24
N PRO A 59 -1.33 -19.59 -8.23
CA PRO A 59 -1.90 -18.99 -9.44
C PRO A 59 -3.00 -17.95 -9.17
N GLN A 60 -3.79 -18.12 -8.11
CA GLN A 60 -4.81 -17.15 -7.70
C GLN A 60 -4.20 -15.82 -7.23
N ASP A 61 -3.09 -15.87 -6.51
CA ASP A 61 -2.38 -14.68 -6.02
C ASP A 61 -1.82 -13.86 -7.18
N LEU A 62 -1.25 -14.55 -8.18
CA LEU A 62 -0.73 -13.93 -9.39
C LEU A 62 -1.85 -13.23 -10.20
N GLN A 63 -3.05 -13.80 -10.23
CA GLN A 63 -4.22 -13.15 -10.84
C GLN A 63 -4.65 -11.90 -10.07
N LEU A 64 -4.53 -11.88 -8.74
CA LEU A 64 -4.85 -10.70 -7.94
C LEU A 64 -3.79 -9.60 -8.11
N LEU A 65 -2.52 -9.97 -8.23
CA LEU A 65 -1.41 -9.04 -8.46
C LEU A 65 -1.50 -8.33 -9.81
N SER A 66 -1.97 -9.02 -10.85
CA SER A 66 -2.11 -8.45 -12.20
C SER A 66 -3.32 -7.54 -12.37
N LYS A 67 -4.24 -7.53 -11.40
CA LYS A 67 -5.42 -6.67 -11.42
C LYS A 67 -5.16 -5.38 -10.65
N SER A 68 -5.40 -4.25 -11.29
CA SER A 68 -5.47 -2.97 -10.59
C SER A 68 -6.65 -2.96 -9.61
N VAL A 69 -6.48 -2.24 -8.50
CA VAL A 69 -7.62 -1.80 -7.70
C VAL A 69 -8.34 -0.70 -8.45
N ASP A 70 -9.67 -0.75 -8.43
CA ASP A 70 -10.46 0.39 -8.87
C ASP A 70 -10.06 1.59 -8.00
N ALA A 71 -9.63 2.67 -8.65
CA ALA A 71 -9.46 3.92 -7.94
C ALA A 71 -10.86 4.28 -7.39
N PRO A 72 -10.99 4.64 -6.10
CA PRO A 72 -12.22 5.28 -5.66
C PRO A 72 -12.43 6.47 -6.60
N LEU A 73 -13.55 6.46 -7.32
CA LEU A 73 -14.01 7.64 -8.03
C LEU A 73 -13.98 8.78 -7.00
N VAL A 74 -13.24 9.83 -7.33
CA VAL A 74 -13.19 11.08 -6.57
C VAL A 74 -14.59 11.47 -6.13
#